data_AF-A0A382G4F7-F1
#
_entry.id   AF-A0A382G4F7-F1
#
_cell.length_a   1.000
_cell.length_b   1.000
_cell.length_c   1.000
_cell.angle_alpha   90.00
_cell.angle_beta   90.00
_cell.angle_gamma   90.00
#
_symmetry.space_group_name_H-M   'P 1'
#
loop_
_entity.id
_entity.type
_entity.pdbx_description
1 polymer ?
#
loop_
_entity_poly.entity_id
_entity_poly.type
_entity_poly.pdbx_seq_one_letter_code
_entity_poly.pdbx_strand_id
1 'polypeptide(L)' 'VLSVNITKAFGSFRLETQFEVEEGSITAIFGKSGAGKTSTINAIAGL' A
#
# COMPACT_ATOMS: atom_id res chain seq x y z
N VAL A 1 5.13 -10.51 -11.69
CA VAL A 1 4.33 -9.30 -11.35
C VAL A 1 3.81 -9.46 -9.92
N LEU A 2 3.91 -8.43 -9.09
CA LEU A 2 3.29 -8.41 -7.75
C LEU A 2 1.96 -7.65 -7.86
N SER A 3 0.86 -8.29 -7.50
CA SER A 3 -0.46 -7.64 -7.45
C SER A 3 -0.79 -7.30 -6.00
N VAL A 4 -1.06 -6.02 -5.74
CA VAL A 4 -1.46 -5.51 -4.43
C VAL A 4 -2.93 -5.15 -4.48
N ASN A 5 -3.73 -5.72 -3.58
CA ASN A 5 -5.12 -5.36 -3.36
C ASN A 5 -5.41 -5.41 -1.86
N ILE A 6 -5.45 -4.24 -1.22
CA ILE A 6 -5.57 -4.12 0.22
C ILE A 6 -6.79 -3.24 0.53
N THR A 7 -7.70 -3.79 1.32
CA THR A 7 -8.76 -3.03 2.01
C THR A 7 -8.67 -3.31 3.50
N LYS A 8 -8.36 -2.30 4.32
CA LYS A 8 -8.22 -2.45 5.77
C LYS A 8 -8.63 -1.18 6.50
N ALA A 9 -9.37 -1.35 7.60
CA ALA A 9 -9.74 -0.25 8.49
C ALA A 9 -8.74 -0.11 9.65
N PHE A 10 -8.38 1.13 9.98
CA PHE A 10 -7.52 1.55 11.08
C PHE A 10 -8.23 2.67 11.87
N GLY A 11 -9.16 2.30 12.76
CA GLY A 11 -9.99 3.29 13.44
C GLY A 11 -10.81 4.11 12.45
N SER A 12 -10.61 5.44 12.43
CA SER A 12 -11.27 6.35 11.49
C SER A 12 -10.63 6.40 10.08
N PHE A 13 -9.45 5.80 9.91
CA PHE A 13 -8.77 5.74 8.62
C PHE A 13 -9.09 4.42 7.89
N ARG A 14 -9.39 4.49 6.60
CA ARG A 14 -9.58 3.32 5.74
C ARG A 14 -8.50 3.32 4.67
N LEU A 15 -7.68 2.27 4.66
CA LEU A 15 -6.72 2.00 3.60
C LEU A 15 -7.42 1.20 2.51
N GLU A 16 -7.45 1.74 1.29
CA GLU A 16 -7.93 1.07 0.09
C GLU A 16 -6.94 1.37 -1.04
N THR A 17 -6.25 0.33 -1.52
CA THR A 17 -5.25 0.48 -2.58
C THR A 17 -5.18 -0.75 -3.45
N GLN A 18 -5.07 -0.53 -4.76
CA GLN A 18 -4.97 -1.57 -5.76
C GLN A 18 -3.99 -1.13 -6.86
N PHE A 19 -2.92 -1.91 -7.06
CA PHE A 19 -1.93 -1.67 -8.11
C PHE A 19 -1.13 -2.94 -8.40
N GLU A 20 -0.44 -2.94 -9.54
CA GLU A 20 0.50 -3.99 -9.95
C GLU A 20 1.92 -3.43 -10.02
N VAL A 21 2.89 -4.28 -9.71
CA VAL A 21 4.31 -3.97 -9.80
C VAL A 21 4.97 -4.95 -10.76
N GLU A 22 5.57 -4.39 -11.81
CA GLU A 22 6.32 -5.14 -12.81
C GLU A 22 7.60 -5.72 -12.22
N GLU A 23 7.97 -6.92 -12.67
CA GLU A 23 9.20 -7.57 -12.23
C GLU A 23 10.44 -6.80 -12.70
N GLY A 24 11.43 -6.65 -11.82
CA GLY A 24 12.64 -5.87 -12.12
C GLY A 24 12.43 -4.34 -12.13
N SER A 25 11.26 -3.85 -11.73
CA SER A 25 10.96 -2.41 -11.64
C SER A 25 11.12 -1.83 -10.24
N ILE A 26 11.22 -0.51 -10.16
CA ILE A 26 11.18 0.25 -8.89
C ILE A 26 9.87 1.04 -8.86
N THR A 27 9.04 0.79 -7.85
CA THR A 27 7.80 1.52 -7.61
C THR A 27 7.92 2.39 -6.36
N ALA A 28 7.52 3.66 -6.45
CA ALA A 28 7.51 4.58 -5.33
C ALA A 28 6.07 4.92 -4.88
N ILE A 29 5.84 4.93 -3.56
CA ILE A 29 4.58 5.37 -2.95
C ILE A 29 4.80 6.76 -2.33
N PHE A 30 4.04 7.75 -2.78
CA PHE A 30 4.15 9.13 -2.31
C PHE A 30 2.79 9.73 -1.92
N GLY A 31 2.80 10.79 -1.11
CA GLY A 31 1.60 11.46 -0.63
C GLY A 31 1.78 12.15 0.71
N LYS A 32 0.77 12.94 1.13
CA LYS A 32 0.77 13.69 2.40
C LYS A 32 0.92 12.77 3.63
N SER A 33 1.27 13.34 4.78
CA SER A 33 1.23 12.59 6.05
C SER A 33 -0.18 12.05 6.30
N GLY A 34 -0.28 10.81 6.82
CA GLY A 34 -1.57 10.14 7.03
C GLY A 34 -2.20 9.48 5.80
N ALA A 35 -1.61 9.59 4.60
CA ALA A 35 -2.18 9.01 3.37
C ALA A 35 -2.11 7.47 3.26
N GLY A 36 -1.63 6.75 4.29
CA GLY A 36 -1.56 5.28 4.28
C GLY A 36 -0.29 4.66 3.70
N LYS A 37 0.77 5.46 3.44
CA LYS A 37 2.04 4.97 2.86
C LYS A 37 2.68 3.83 3.69
N THR A 38 2.96 4.10 4.97
CA THR A 38 3.54 3.11 5.89
C THR A 38 2.62 1.91 6.08
N SER A 39 1.31 2.14 6.18
CA SER A 39 0.31 1.06 6.29
C SER A 39 0.30 0.15 5.07
N THR A 40 0.48 0.70 3.86
CA THR A 40 0.57 -0.08 2.62
C THR A 40 1.83 -0.94 2.61
N ILE A 41 2.99 -0.37 2.95
CA ILE A 41 4.27 -1.11 3.00
C ILE A 41 4.19 -2.23 4.04
N ASN A 42 3.66 -1.96 5.23
CA ASN A 42 3.50 -2.95 6.28
C ASN A 42 2.58 -4.10 5.86
N ALA A 43 1.44 -3.78 5.23
CA ALA A 43 0.52 -4.80 4.74
C ALA A 43 1.15 -5.69 3.66
N ILE A 44 1.96 -5.13 2.75
CA ILE A 44 2.73 -5.90 1.76
C ILE A 44 3.77 -6.80 2.46
N ALA A 45 4.41 -6.30 3.54
CA ALA A 45 5.37 -7.05 4.34
C ALA A 45 4.74 -8.09 5.29
N GLY A 46 3.41 -8.17 5.37
CA GLY A 46 2.69 -9.10 6.26
C GLY A 46 2.63 -8.65 7.73
N LEU A 47 2.71 -7.33 8.00
CA LEU A 47 2.66 -6.70 9.32
C LEU A 47 1.29 -6.06 9.66
#